data_AF-A0A948WFX8-F1
#
_entry.id   AF-A0A948WFX8-F1
#
_cell.length_a   1.000
_cell.length_b   1.000
_cell.length_c   1.000
_cell.angle_alpha   90.00
_cell.angle_beta   90.00
_cell.angle_gamma   90.00
#
_symmetry.space_group_name_H-M   'P 1'
#
loop_
_entity.id
_entity.type
_entity.pdbx_description
1 polymer ?
#
loop_
_entity_poly.entity_id
_entity_poly.type
_entity_poly.pdbx_seq_one_letter_code
_entity_poly.pdbx_strand_id
1 'polypeptide(L)'
;MWIWQLPKTEGGSLARIIAKAKANRIGAVYIKSADAGNPWSQFTPSAVSQLKAAGLRVCGWQFVYGSRPTAEAAAGAKARSAGAECLIIDAESAYEGRYRSATTYMKELRRRVGPSFALGFTSFPYVSFHSSLPYSVFLGSGGAQVNMPQVYWRDIGTTVTTAMNRTWRENRIYGRPIVPIGQTYQSAPVADIARFRAIARAWRAPGYSWWEWSTTSPRQWAALATDQVARLAPADPGWPQLQRGSRGDPVVQAQQLLVAAGYDAVKANGIFGDRTAAAVRAIQEGRNLPSTGVLDGASWPVLLRKAGAKIARRNARIARSATATGRR
;
A
#
# COMPACT_ATOMS: atom_id res chain seq x y z
N MET A 1 6.52 7.79 -11.56
CA MET A 1 7.87 8.17 -11.09
C MET A 1 7.71 9.05 -9.87
N TRP A 2 8.49 8.80 -8.81
CA TRP A 2 8.46 9.64 -7.61
C TRP A 2 9.38 10.85 -7.77
N ILE A 3 8.97 11.99 -7.21
CA ILE A 3 9.68 13.26 -7.22
C ILE A 3 9.72 13.77 -5.78
N TRP A 4 10.91 13.83 -5.20
CA TRP A 4 11.08 14.40 -3.86
C TRP A 4 11.16 15.92 -3.91
N GLN A 5 12.04 16.48 -4.74
CA GLN A 5 12.33 17.91 -4.79
C GLN A 5 12.10 18.45 -6.20
N LEU A 6 10.85 18.85 -6.48
CA LEU A 6 10.44 19.39 -7.78
C LEU A 6 11.31 20.56 -8.25
N PRO A 7 11.70 21.55 -7.40
CA PRO A 7 12.59 22.63 -7.83
C PRO A 7 13.97 22.18 -8.31
N LYS A 8 14.45 20.99 -7.86
CA LYS A 8 15.72 20.41 -8.30
C LYS A 8 15.56 19.47 -9.49
N THR A 9 14.39 18.85 -9.63
CA THR A 9 14.09 17.94 -10.73
C THR A 9 13.95 18.72 -12.04
N GLU A 10 14.82 18.41 -13.01
CA GLU A 10 14.88 19.12 -14.31
C GLU A 10 14.98 20.65 -14.18
N GLY A 11 15.69 21.13 -13.14
CA GLY A 11 15.85 22.56 -12.84
C GLY A 11 14.53 23.25 -12.45
N GLY A 12 13.52 22.50 -11.98
CA GLY A 12 12.21 23.04 -11.63
C GLY A 12 11.29 23.28 -12.83
N SER A 13 11.74 22.97 -14.05
CA SER A 13 10.95 23.18 -15.26
C SER A 13 9.90 22.09 -15.44
N LEU A 14 8.63 22.44 -15.22
CA LEU A 14 7.51 21.54 -15.48
C LEU A 14 7.47 21.09 -16.95
N ALA A 15 7.81 21.95 -17.90
CA ALA A 15 7.88 21.60 -19.32
C ALA A 15 8.91 20.50 -19.58
N ARG A 16 10.10 20.57 -18.97
CA ARG A 16 11.13 19.53 -19.09
C ARG A 16 10.71 18.22 -18.41
N ILE A 17 10.07 18.32 -17.23
CA ILE A 17 9.48 17.15 -16.54
C ILE A 17 8.46 16.47 -17.45
N ILE A 18 7.52 17.24 -18.04
CA ILE A 18 6.50 16.72 -18.95
C ILE A 18 7.14 16.06 -20.17
N ALA A 19 8.09 16.74 -20.82
CA ALA A 19 8.76 16.22 -22.01
C ALA A 19 9.47 14.89 -21.72
N LYS A 20 10.23 14.82 -20.62
CA LYS A 20 10.93 13.59 -20.22
C LYS A 20 9.97 12.49 -19.78
N ALA A 21 8.89 12.82 -19.07
CA ALA A 21 7.85 11.84 -18.72
C ALA A 21 7.25 11.20 -19.97
N LYS A 22 6.85 12.02 -20.96
CA LYS A 22 6.30 11.54 -22.24
C LYS A 22 7.29 10.69 -23.02
N ALA A 23 8.54 11.17 -23.16
CA ALA A 23 9.60 10.43 -23.85
C ALA A 23 9.90 9.06 -23.23
N ASN A 24 9.67 8.90 -21.91
CA ASN A 24 9.93 7.67 -21.18
C ASN A 24 8.64 6.95 -20.72
N ARG A 25 7.49 7.28 -21.33
CA ARG A 25 6.20 6.60 -21.09
C ARG A 25 5.77 6.58 -19.62
N ILE A 26 6.11 7.62 -18.87
CA ILE A 26 5.68 7.81 -17.49
C ILE A 26 4.28 8.41 -17.49
N GLY A 27 3.28 7.63 -17.10
CA GLY A 27 1.89 8.08 -17.00
C GLY A 27 1.51 8.76 -15.68
N ALA A 28 2.36 8.69 -14.65
CA ALA A 28 2.06 9.24 -13.34
C ALA A 28 3.30 9.80 -12.62
N VAL A 29 3.13 10.93 -11.93
CA VAL A 29 4.11 11.54 -11.03
C VAL A 29 3.59 11.61 -9.60
N TYR A 30 4.43 11.19 -8.66
CA TYR A 30 4.16 11.26 -7.22
C TYR A 30 5.09 12.33 -6.64
N ILE A 31 4.58 13.52 -6.33
CA ILE A 31 5.39 14.67 -5.91
C ILE A 31 5.22 14.90 -4.41
N LYS A 32 6.32 15.18 -3.68
CA LYS A 32 6.24 15.40 -2.24
C LYS A 32 5.39 16.63 -1.96
N SER A 33 4.24 16.42 -1.32
CA SER A 33 3.26 17.48 -1.03
C SER A 33 3.31 17.95 0.42
N ALA A 34 3.82 17.12 1.32
CA ALA A 34 3.97 17.44 2.73
C ALA A 34 5.03 16.57 3.40
N ASP A 35 5.48 17.01 4.57
CA ASP A 35 6.34 16.28 5.49
C ASP A 35 5.85 16.53 6.91
N ALA A 36 5.49 15.47 7.62
CA ALA A 36 4.76 15.57 8.88
C ALA A 36 3.53 16.49 8.73
N GLY A 37 3.33 17.42 9.68
CA GLY A 37 2.29 18.45 9.62
C GLY A 37 2.60 19.65 8.73
N ASN A 38 3.65 19.59 7.89
CA ASN A 38 4.16 20.73 7.11
C ASN A 38 3.97 20.50 5.60
N PRO A 39 3.01 21.18 4.96
CA PRO A 39 2.87 21.19 3.50
C PRO A 39 4.08 21.80 2.81
N TRP A 40 4.43 21.28 1.64
CA TRP A 40 5.55 21.79 0.83
C TRP A 40 5.05 22.79 -0.20
N SER A 41 5.74 23.93 -0.32
CA SER A 41 5.40 25.00 -1.27
C SER A 41 5.51 24.58 -2.74
N GLN A 42 6.25 23.52 -3.05
CA GLN A 42 6.40 23.01 -4.41
C GLN A 42 5.12 22.38 -5.00
N PHE A 43 4.17 21.97 -4.16
CA PHE A 43 2.96 21.27 -4.61
C PHE A 43 1.78 22.24 -4.72
N THR A 44 1.76 23.02 -5.81
CA THR A 44 0.78 24.09 -6.02
C THR A 44 -0.36 23.66 -6.97
N PRO A 45 -1.55 24.29 -6.89
CA PRO A 45 -2.64 24.03 -7.84
C PRO A 45 -2.23 24.25 -9.30
N SER A 46 -1.42 25.28 -9.58
CA SER A 46 -0.93 25.57 -10.93
C SER A 46 -0.03 24.46 -11.46
N ALA A 47 0.94 23.99 -10.65
CA ALA A 47 1.83 22.90 -11.06
C ALA A 47 1.06 21.61 -11.32
N VAL A 48 0.12 21.26 -10.42
CA VAL A 48 -0.75 20.09 -10.57
C VAL A 48 -1.60 20.20 -11.84
N SER A 49 -2.21 21.36 -12.09
CA SER A 49 -3.04 21.58 -13.28
C SER A 49 -2.25 21.45 -14.57
N GLN A 50 -1.05 22.03 -14.65
CA GLN A 50 -0.20 21.95 -15.85
C GLN A 50 0.24 20.52 -16.16
N LEU A 51 0.65 19.76 -15.14
CA LEU A 51 1.04 18.35 -15.31
C LEU A 51 -0.15 17.48 -15.75
N LYS A 52 -1.33 17.71 -15.16
CA LYS A 52 -2.56 17.00 -15.55
C LYS A 52 -3.02 17.35 -16.95
N ALA A 53 -2.96 18.63 -17.35
CA ALA A 53 -3.26 19.07 -18.70
C ALA A 53 -2.34 18.42 -19.75
N ALA A 54 -1.12 18.03 -19.34
CA ALA A 54 -0.20 17.27 -20.19
C ALA A 54 -0.47 15.75 -20.24
N GLY A 55 -1.53 15.26 -19.59
CA GLY A 55 -1.93 13.85 -19.56
C GLY A 55 -1.29 13.02 -18.46
N LEU A 56 -0.60 13.63 -17.48
CA LEU A 56 -0.01 12.92 -16.35
C LEU A 56 -1.02 12.78 -15.22
N ARG A 57 -1.10 11.57 -14.64
CA ARG A 57 -1.73 11.40 -13.33
C ARG A 57 -0.84 12.05 -12.26
N VAL A 58 -1.41 12.92 -11.45
CA VAL A 58 -0.65 13.64 -10.42
C VAL A 58 -1.13 13.28 -9.03
N CYS A 59 -0.22 12.77 -8.22
CA CYS A 59 -0.48 12.46 -6.82
C CYS A 59 0.50 13.19 -5.90
N GLY A 60 0.00 13.61 -4.74
CA GLY A 60 0.86 14.03 -3.64
C GLY A 60 1.41 12.82 -2.89
N TRP A 61 2.57 12.94 -2.27
CA TRP A 61 2.98 12.01 -1.22
C TRP A 61 3.45 12.76 0.02
N GLN A 62 3.26 12.11 1.18
CA GLN A 62 3.57 12.69 2.48
C GLN A 62 4.29 11.67 3.34
N PHE A 63 5.47 12.03 3.83
CA PHE A 63 6.13 11.31 4.91
C PHE A 63 5.47 11.67 6.25
N VAL A 64 5.07 10.67 7.04
CA VAL A 64 4.34 10.85 8.30
C VAL A 64 5.08 10.19 9.47
N TYR A 65 4.98 10.77 10.68
CA TYR A 65 5.72 10.31 11.86
C TYR A 65 4.83 9.87 13.03
N GLY A 66 3.55 10.26 13.03
CA GLY A 66 2.59 9.83 14.04
C GLY A 66 2.78 10.49 15.39
N SER A 67 3.58 11.56 15.46
CA SER A 67 3.69 12.41 16.64
C SER A 67 2.54 13.42 16.71
N ARG A 68 2.04 13.87 15.55
CA ARG A 68 0.94 14.85 15.45
C ARG A 68 -0.08 14.41 14.39
N PRO A 69 -0.78 13.27 14.58
CA PRO A 69 -1.58 12.64 13.53
C PRO A 69 -2.66 13.55 12.92
N THR A 70 -3.30 14.41 13.72
CA THR A 70 -4.31 15.37 13.23
C THR A 70 -3.70 16.44 12.33
N ALA A 71 -2.53 16.97 12.70
CA ALA A 71 -1.83 17.99 11.91
C ALA A 71 -1.23 17.37 10.63
N GLU A 72 -0.68 16.16 10.73
CA GLU A 72 -0.21 15.38 9.57
C GLU A 72 -1.36 15.14 8.59
N ALA A 73 -2.53 14.69 9.06
CA ALA A 73 -3.70 14.49 8.21
C ALA A 73 -4.18 15.80 7.54
N ALA A 74 -4.13 16.93 8.26
CA ALA A 74 -4.46 18.23 7.71
C ALA A 74 -3.49 18.66 6.59
N ALA A 75 -2.19 18.40 6.76
CA ALA A 75 -1.18 18.69 5.75
C ALA A 75 -1.33 17.80 4.50
N GLY A 76 -1.53 16.49 4.68
CA GLY A 76 -1.75 15.56 3.58
C GLY A 76 -3.00 15.90 2.76
N ALA A 77 -4.07 16.33 3.43
CA ALA A 77 -5.31 16.73 2.76
C ALA A 77 -5.13 17.93 1.79
N LYS A 78 -4.08 18.75 1.95
CA LYS A 78 -3.80 19.85 1.02
C LYS A 78 -3.48 19.35 -0.40
N ALA A 79 -3.00 18.11 -0.56
CA ALA A 79 -2.79 17.53 -1.89
C ALA A 79 -4.11 17.48 -2.70
N ARG A 80 -5.22 17.06 -2.05
CA ARG A 80 -6.55 17.07 -2.67
C ARG A 80 -6.98 18.50 -3.01
N SER A 81 -6.81 19.44 -2.09
CA SER A 81 -7.16 20.86 -2.31
C SER A 81 -6.35 21.49 -3.46
N ALA A 82 -5.13 21.02 -3.71
CA ALA A 82 -4.31 21.43 -4.86
C ALA A 82 -4.68 20.72 -6.18
N GLY A 83 -5.72 19.87 -6.19
CA GLY A 83 -6.22 19.21 -7.40
C GLY A 83 -5.57 17.87 -7.75
N ALA A 84 -4.78 17.31 -6.82
CA ALA A 84 -4.20 15.98 -6.99
C ALA A 84 -5.29 14.91 -7.15
N GLU A 85 -5.00 13.84 -7.87
CA GLU A 85 -5.91 12.70 -8.01
C GLU A 85 -5.77 11.67 -6.90
N CYS A 86 -4.63 11.66 -6.20
CA CYS A 86 -4.40 10.81 -5.06
C CYS A 86 -3.37 11.37 -4.08
N LEU A 87 -3.36 10.82 -2.87
CA LEU A 87 -2.31 11.04 -1.87
C LEU A 87 -1.71 9.69 -1.48
N ILE A 88 -0.39 9.59 -1.46
CA ILE A 88 0.31 8.41 -0.95
C ILE A 88 0.85 8.74 0.45
N ILE A 89 0.43 7.93 1.42
CA ILE A 89 0.87 8.01 2.81
C ILE A 89 2.15 7.20 2.93
N ASP A 90 3.26 7.85 3.26
CA ASP A 90 4.54 7.21 3.49
C ASP A 90 4.82 7.14 4.99
N ALA A 91 4.58 5.95 5.57
CA ALA A 91 4.77 5.70 6.98
C ALA A 91 5.78 4.57 7.18
N GLU A 92 6.81 4.85 7.96
CA GLU A 92 7.92 3.93 8.20
C GLU A 92 8.08 3.67 9.70
N SER A 93 9.31 3.44 10.16
CA SER A 93 9.64 3.04 11.53
C SER A 93 9.10 3.99 12.59
N ALA A 94 8.94 5.28 12.27
CA ALA A 94 8.34 6.27 13.17
C ALA A 94 6.93 5.90 13.65
N TYR A 95 6.17 5.13 12.86
CA TYR A 95 4.83 4.66 13.19
C TYR A 95 4.78 3.32 13.91
N GLU A 96 5.91 2.64 14.11
CA GLU A 96 5.96 1.36 14.80
C GLU A 96 5.34 1.45 16.20
N GLY A 97 4.39 0.56 16.49
CA GLY A 97 3.63 0.54 17.74
C GLY A 97 2.57 1.63 17.87
N ARG A 98 2.47 2.60 16.94
CA ARG A 98 1.58 3.77 17.07
C ARG A 98 0.17 3.56 16.51
N TYR A 99 -0.49 2.45 16.85
CA TYR A 99 -1.84 2.10 16.33
C TYR A 99 -2.90 3.18 16.59
N ARG A 100 -2.91 3.78 17.79
CA ARG A 100 -3.84 4.87 18.12
C ARG A 100 -3.58 6.10 17.25
N SER A 101 -2.31 6.44 17.02
CA SER A 101 -1.93 7.57 16.17
C SER A 101 -2.34 7.34 14.71
N ALA A 102 -2.04 6.15 14.17
CA ALA A 102 -2.46 5.77 12.82
C ALA A 102 -3.99 5.80 12.66
N THR A 103 -4.73 5.36 13.68
CA THR A 103 -6.20 5.41 13.68
C THR A 103 -6.70 6.85 13.63
N THR A 104 -6.13 7.74 14.45
CA THR A 104 -6.46 9.16 14.45
C THR A 104 -6.13 9.81 13.10
N TYR A 105 -4.93 9.54 12.56
CA TYR A 105 -4.51 10.04 11.26
C TYR A 105 -5.48 9.63 10.15
N MET A 106 -5.79 8.32 10.04
CA MET A 106 -6.66 7.82 8.97
C MET A 106 -8.09 8.36 9.07
N LYS A 107 -8.66 8.43 10.29
CA LYS A 107 -9.99 9.02 10.51
C LYS A 107 -10.03 10.49 10.09
N GLU A 108 -9.05 11.26 10.55
CA GLU A 108 -9.00 12.69 10.26
C GLU A 108 -8.74 12.97 8.79
N LEU A 109 -7.81 12.22 8.17
CA LEU A 109 -7.52 12.35 6.76
C LEU A 109 -8.78 12.07 5.95
N ARG A 110 -9.49 10.96 6.23
CA ARG A 110 -10.74 10.62 5.53
C ARG A 110 -11.85 11.63 5.71
N ARG A 111 -11.99 12.21 6.90
CA ARG A 111 -12.93 13.31 7.14
C ARG A 111 -12.67 14.51 6.22
N ARG A 112 -11.40 14.80 5.93
CA ARG A 112 -10.97 15.93 5.09
C ARG A 112 -11.02 15.64 3.59
N VAL A 113 -10.54 14.46 3.17
CA VAL A 113 -10.45 14.10 1.74
C VAL A 113 -11.69 13.40 1.21
N GLY A 114 -12.59 12.98 2.08
CA GLY A 114 -13.77 12.22 1.72
C GLY A 114 -13.48 10.72 1.50
N PRO A 115 -14.54 9.90 1.41
CA PRO A 115 -14.43 8.45 1.33
C PRO A 115 -13.92 7.94 -0.02
N SER A 116 -14.10 8.71 -1.10
CA SER A 116 -13.76 8.30 -2.48
C SER A 116 -12.39 8.79 -2.97
N PHE A 117 -11.76 9.75 -2.29
CA PHE A 117 -10.45 10.24 -2.70
C PHE A 117 -9.42 9.11 -2.61
N ALA A 118 -8.68 8.89 -3.69
CA ALA A 118 -7.75 7.78 -3.76
C ALA A 118 -6.59 7.99 -2.78
N LEU A 119 -6.38 7.03 -1.88
CA LEU A 119 -5.19 6.97 -1.05
C LEU A 119 -4.39 5.71 -1.39
N GLY A 120 -3.08 5.88 -1.52
CA GLY A 120 -2.12 4.78 -1.44
C GLY A 120 -1.41 4.82 -0.10
N PHE A 121 -0.85 3.68 0.29
CA PHE A 121 -0.02 3.55 1.47
C PHE A 121 1.31 2.92 1.05
N THR A 122 2.43 3.56 1.37
CA THR A 122 3.77 3.03 1.15
C THR A 122 4.49 2.87 2.48
N SER A 123 5.26 1.78 2.57
CA SER A 123 6.08 1.40 3.72
C SER A 123 7.03 0.26 3.31
N PHE A 124 7.69 -0.35 4.29
CA PHE A 124 8.61 -1.46 4.08
C PHE A 124 7.93 -2.67 3.40
N PRO A 125 8.63 -3.37 2.51
CA PRO A 125 8.08 -4.51 1.77
C PRO A 125 7.99 -5.79 2.62
N TYR A 126 8.84 -5.94 3.63
CA TYR A 126 8.89 -7.10 4.52
C TYR A 126 8.22 -6.77 5.85
N VAL A 127 6.92 -7.03 5.91
CA VAL A 127 6.06 -6.79 7.08
C VAL A 127 6.61 -7.49 8.32
N SER A 128 7.19 -8.68 8.15
CA SER A 128 7.80 -9.47 9.22
C SER A 128 8.97 -8.75 9.92
N PHE A 129 9.70 -7.89 9.22
CA PHE A 129 10.79 -7.08 9.81
C PHE A 129 10.27 -5.83 10.52
N HIS A 130 9.06 -5.37 10.17
CA HIS A 130 8.41 -4.18 10.73
C HIS A 130 7.04 -4.53 11.32
N SER A 131 6.97 -5.65 12.04
CA SER A 131 5.70 -6.24 12.45
C SER A 131 4.91 -5.39 13.45
N SER A 132 5.50 -4.36 14.04
CA SER A 132 4.84 -3.41 14.93
C SER A 132 4.19 -2.22 14.18
N LEU A 133 4.52 -2.02 12.90
CA LEU A 133 3.93 -0.97 12.07
C LEU A 133 2.45 -1.28 11.81
N PRO A 134 1.52 -0.32 11.96
CA PRO A 134 0.09 -0.58 11.91
C PRO A 134 -0.45 -0.68 10.47
N TYR A 135 0.05 -1.62 9.67
CA TYR A 135 -0.39 -1.87 8.29
C TYR A 135 -1.91 -2.14 8.25
N SER A 136 -2.45 -2.91 9.19
CA SER A 136 -3.89 -3.20 9.30
C SER A 136 -4.75 -1.94 9.48
N VAL A 137 -4.20 -0.87 10.06
CA VAL A 137 -4.89 0.42 10.20
C VAL A 137 -4.83 1.20 8.90
N PHE A 138 -3.65 1.34 8.31
CA PHE A 138 -3.47 2.09 7.06
C PHE A 138 -4.17 1.43 5.87
N LEU A 139 -4.21 0.10 5.80
CA LEU A 139 -4.86 -0.67 4.72
C LEU A 139 -6.27 -1.15 5.08
N GLY A 140 -6.72 -0.91 6.32
CA GLY A 140 -8.01 -1.33 6.84
C GLY A 140 -9.22 -0.59 6.25
N SER A 141 -10.38 -0.73 6.89
CA SER A 141 -11.61 -0.05 6.46
C SER A 141 -11.45 1.47 6.55
N GLY A 142 -11.75 2.19 5.47
CA GLY A 142 -11.47 3.64 5.36
C GLY A 142 -9.99 3.98 5.10
N GLY A 143 -9.12 2.98 5.04
CA GLY A 143 -7.69 3.09 4.76
C GLY A 143 -7.35 3.54 3.34
N ALA A 144 -6.09 3.32 2.98
CA ALA A 144 -5.60 3.33 1.61
C ALA A 144 -6.25 2.20 0.79
N GLN A 145 -6.54 2.52 -0.47
CA GLN A 145 -7.12 1.58 -1.42
C GLN A 145 -6.06 0.71 -2.08
N VAL A 146 -4.80 1.14 -2.06
CA VAL A 146 -3.65 0.48 -2.71
C VAL A 146 -2.49 0.39 -1.72
N ASN A 147 -1.84 -0.77 -1.67
CA ASN A 147 -0.60 -0.98 -0.93
C ASN A 147 0.59 -0.81 -1.88
N MET A 148 1.56 0.03 -1.53
CA MET A 148 2.69 0.41 -2.36
C MET A 148 4.02 0.11 -1.66
N PRO A 149 4.38 -1.18 -1.44
CA PRO A 149 5.59 -1.53 -0.71
C PRO A 149 6.86 -1.05 -1.44
N GLN A 150 7.83 -0.56 -0.66
CA GLN A 150 9.13 -0.06 -1.13
C GLN A 150 10.11 -1.21 -1.42
N VAL A 151 10.05 -1.81 -2.60
CA VAL A 151 10.84 -2.99 -2.96
C VAL A 151 12.24 -2.59 -3.46
N TYR A 152 13.09 -2.12 -2.55
CA TYR A 152 14.45 -1.65 -2.87
C TYR A 152 15.48 -2.76 -2.65
N TRP A 153 15.59 -3.65 -3.65
CA TRP A 153 16.31 -4.91 -3.51
C TRP A 153 17.82 -4.77 -3.21
N ARG A 154 18.48 -3.69 -3.65
CA ARG A 154 19.88 -3.42 -3.29
C ARG A 154 20.03 -3.05 -1.82
N ASP A 155 19.15 -2.18 -1.29
CA ASP A 155 19.19 -1.80 0.14
C ASP A 155 18.80 -2.97 1.04
N ILE A 156 17.90 -3.84 0.56
CA ILE A 156 17.55 -5.09 1.24
C ILE A 156 18.69 -6.12 1.17
N GLY A 157 19.62 -6.00 0.21
CA GLY A 157 20.71 -6.94 0.00
C GLY A 157 20.26 -8.26 -0.62
N THR A 158 19.32 -8.23 -1.57
CA THR A 158 18.79 -9.47 -2.20
C THR A 158 18.47 -9.29 -3.68
N THR A 159 18.02 -10.36 -4.34
CA THR A 159 17.59 -10.32 -5.75
C THR A 159 16.19 -9.75 -5.88
N VAL A 160 15.86 -9.19 -7.05
CA VAL A 160 14.49 -8.76 -7.38
C VAL A 160 13.47 -9.86 -7.17
N THR A 161 13.78 -11.09 -7.59
CA THR A 161 12.85 -12.23 -7.45
C THR A 161 12.57 -12.53 -5.98
N THR A 162 13.61 -12.59 -5.15
CA THR A 162 13.46 -12.83 -3.71
C THR A 162 12.67 -11.71 -3.05
N ALA A 163 12.99 -10.45 -3.37
CA ALA A 163 12.31 -9.28 -2.83
C ALA A 163 10.82 -9.27 -3.18
N MET A 164 10.49 -9.46 -4.45
CA MET A 164 9.11 -9.49 -4.92
C MET A 164 8.32 -10.66 -4.32
N ASN A 165 8.90 -11.87 -4.29
CA ASN A 165 8.24 -13.07 -3.72
C ASN A 165 7.86 -12.86 -2.27
N ARG A 166 8.80 -12.38 -1.46
CA ARG A 166 8.53 -12.11 -0.06
C ARG A 166 7.53 -10.97 0.14
N THR A 167 7.66 -9.89 -0.65
CA THR A 167 6.73 -8.76 -0.62
C THR A 167 5.30 -9.22 -0.85
N TRP A 168 5.03 -9.97 -1.92
CA TRP A 168 3.66 -10.43 -2.20
C TRP A 168 3.14 -11.40 -1.14
N ARG A 169 3.98 -12.35 -0.71
CA ARG A 169 3.61 -13.31 0.34
C ARG A 169 3.14 -12.58 1.59
N GLU A 170 3.89 -11.60 2.07
CA GLU A 170 3.59 -10.94 3.34
C GLU A 170 2.49 -9.88 3.24
N ASN A 171 2.36 -9.20 2.09
CA ASN A 171 1.42 -8.08 1.96
C ASN A 171 0.01 -8.47 1.48
N ARG A 172 -0.16 -9.66 0.88
CA ARG A 172 -1.47 -10.09 0.33
C ARG A 172 -2.56 -10.28 1.39
N ILE A 173 -2.18 -10.47 2.66
CA ILE A 173 -3.13 -10.67 3.79
C ILE A 173 -3.99 -9.44 4.08
N TYR A 174 -3.54 -8.25 3.64
CA TYR A 174 -4.26 -6.98 3.82
C TYR A 174 -5.36 -6.76 2.78
N GLY A 175 -5.47 -7.63 1.77
CA GLY A 175 -6.58 -7.61 0.81
C GLY A 175 -6.64 -6.34 -0.06
N ARG A 176 -5.52 -5.62 -0.19
CA ARG A 176 -5.39 -4.45 -1.09
C ARG A 176 -4.57 -4.82 -2.32
N PRO A 177 -4.90 -4.28 -3.51
CA PRO A 177 -4.01 -4.37 -4.67
C PRO A 177 -2.61 -3.86 -4.31
N ILE A 178 -1.60 -4.59 -4.77
CA ILE A 178 -0.18 -4.28 -4.52
C ILE A 178 0.40 -3.58 -5.75
N VAL A 179 0.93 -2.37 -5.56
CA VAL A 179 1.58 -1.53 -6.58
C VAL A 179 3.00 -1.22 -6.10
N PRO A 180 3.97 -2.12 -6.32
CA PRO A 180 5.30 -2.00 -5.71
C PRO A 180 6.05 -0.77 -6.25
N ILE A 181 6.94 -0.25 -5.42
CA ILE A 181 7.89 0.80 -5.78
C ILE A 181 9.25 0.13 -5.99
N GLY A 182 9.76 0.17 -7.21
CA GLY A 182 11.05 -0.39 -7.58
C GLY A 182 12.18 0.63 -7.43
N GLN A 183 13.41 0.11 -7.42
CA GLN A 183 14.63 0.88 -7.26
C GLN A 183 15.25 1.27 -8.61
N THR A 184 15.52 2.56 -8.80
CA THR A 184 16.28 3.08 -9.95
C THR A 184 17.47 3.93 -9.52
N TYR A 185 17.98 3.74 -8.31
CA TYR A 185 19.19 4.38 -7.77
C TYR A 185 20.26 3.31 -7.45
N GLN A 186 21.40 3.71 -6.86
CA GLN A 186 22.50 2.80 -6.48
C GLN A 186 22.99 1.89 -7.63
N SER A 187 22.95 2.39 -8.86
CA SER A 187 23.35 1.61 -10.05
C SER A 187 22.64 0.25 -10.14
N ALA A 188 21.35 0.21 -9.78
CA ALA A 188 20.53 -0.97 -9.98
C ALA A 188 20.58 -1.43 -11.47
N PRO A 189 20.93 -2.70 -11.75
CA PRO A 189 21.10 -3.20 -13.11
C PRO A 189 19.82 -3.03 -13.95
N VAL A 190 19.98 -2.77 -15.24
CA VAL A 190 18.85 -2.71 -16.18
C VAL A 190 18.08 -4.03 -16.24
N ALA A 191 18.78 -5.17 -16.09
CA ALA A 191 18.15 -6.48 -16.00
C ALA A 191 17.22 -6.62 -14.78
N ASP A 192 17.55 -5.98 -13.65
CA ASP A 192 16.72 -6.00 -12.45
C ASP A 192 15.42 -5.20 -12.65
N ILE A 193 15.49 -4.05 -13.32
CA ILE A 193 14.31 -3.26 -13.73
C ILE A 193 13.39 -4.12 -14.61
N ALA A 194 13.94 -4.79 -15.62
CA ALA A 194 13.17 -5.68 -16.49
C ALA A 194 12.54 -6.85 -15.71
N ARG A 195 13.30 -7.47 -14.80
CA ARG A 195 12.83 -8.57 -13.95
C ARG A 195 11.70 -8.13 -13.02
N PHE A 196 11.82 -6.95 -12.42
CA PHE A 196 10.81 -6.38 -11.53
C PHE A 196 9.49 -6.17 -12.26
N ARG A 197 9.53 -5.55 -13.45
CA ARG A 197 8.36 -5.34 -14.31
C ARG A 197 7.72 -6.67 -14.72
N ALA A 198 8.54 -7.67 -15.05
CA ALA A 198 8.07 -8.99 -15.47
C ALA A 198 7.31 -9.71 -14.35
N ILE A 199 7.82 -9.66 -13.11
CA ILE A 199 7.14 -10.25 -11.95
C ILE A 199 5.87 -9.47 -11.61
N ALA A 200 5.92 -8.14 -11.58
CA ALA A 200 4.73 -7.31 -11.31
C ALA A 200 3.61 -7.60 -12.31
N ARG A 201 3.94 -7.77 -13.60
CA ARG A 201 2.99 -8.18 -14.65
C ARG A 201 2.47 -9.60 -14.44
N ALA A 202 3.33 -10.56 -14.12
CA ALA A 202 2.94 -11.95 -13.89
C ALA A 202 1.90 -12.06 -12.77
N TRP A 203 2.05 -11.28 -11.69
CA TRP A 203 1.11 -11.24 -10.58
C TRP A 203 -0.02 -10.22 -10.73
N ARG A 204 -0.21 -9.68 -11.93
CA ARG A 204 -1.31 -8.77 -12.25
C ARG A 204 -1.38 -7.55 -11.32
N ALA A 205 -0.22 -7.02 -10.92
CA ALA A 205 -0.16 -5.72 -10.25
C ALA A 205 -0.88 -4.69 -11.12
N PRO A 206 -1.80 -3.87 -10.59
CA PRO A 206 -2.50 -2.86 -11.39
C PRO A 206 -1.56 -1.73 -11.85
N GLY A 207 -0.36 -1.67 -11.28
CA GLY A 207 0.72 -0.81 -11.72
C GLY A 207 1.99 -1.08 -10.91
N TYR A 208 3.02 -0.29 -11.18
CA TYR A 208 4.23 -0.21 -10.39
C TYR A 208 4.83 1.19 -10.54
N SER A 209 5.75 1.56 -9.65
CA SER A 209 6.40 2.88 -9.68
C SER A 209 7.89 2.77 -9.35
N TRP A 210 8.61 3.89 -9.38
CA TRP A 210 10.07 3.93 -9.27
C TRP A 210 10.52 5.08 -8.38
N TRP A 211 11.41 4.78 -7.46
CA TRP A 211 12.10 5.74 -6.61
C TRP A 211 13.53 5.97 -7.13
N GLU A 212 13.98 7.20 -7.38
CA GLU A 212 13.17 8.38 -7.72
C GLU A 212 13.77 9.13 -8.93
N TRP A 213 13.05 10.12 -9.44
CA TRP A 213 13.35 10.81 -10.71
C TRP A 213 14.81 11.27 -10.84
N SER A 214 15.32 11.99 -9.85
CA SER A 214 16.62 12.67 -9.91
C SER A 214 17.80 11.72 -9.76
N THR A 215 17.59 10.58 -9.11
CA THR A 215 18.59 9.51 -8.91
C THR A 215 18.59 8.46 -10.03
N THR A 216 17.58 8.48 -10.91
CA THR A 216 17.49 7.56 -12.04
C THR A 216 18.49 7.93 -13.13
N SER A 217 19.47 7.06 -13.39
CA SER A 217 20.51 7.29 -14.41
C SER A 217 19.96 7.26 -15.84
N PRO A 218 20.66 7.84 -16.84
CA PRO A 218 20.24 7.78 -18.24
C PRO A 218 20.01 6.35 -18.77
N ARG A 219 20.86 5.40 -18.38
CA ARG A 219 20.71 3.98 -18.75
C ARG A 219 19.44 3.37 -18.17
N GLN A 220 19.10 3.72 -16.93
CA GLN A 220 17.88 3.24 -16.29
C GLN A 220 16.64 3.92 -16.89
N TRP A 221 16.69 5.21 -17.22
CA TRP A 221 15.61 5.89 -17.96
C TRP A 221 15.30 5.18 -19.29
N ALA A 222 16.33 4.85 -20.08
CA ALA A 222 16.16 4.08 -21.30
C ALA A 222 15.50 2.71 -21.04
N ALA A 223 15.85 2.03 -19.94
CA ALA A 223 15.22 0.78 -19.53
C ALA A 223 13.74 0.93 -19.08
N LEU A 224 13.35 2.09 -18.55
CA LEU A 224 11.96 2.38 -18.22
C LEU A 224 11.11 2.64 -19.47
N ALA A 225 11.71 3.22 -20.51
CA ALA A 225 11.03 3.55 -21.76
C ALA A 225 10.67 2.32 -22.62
N THR A 226 11.31 1.16 -22.40
CA THR A 226 11.03 -0.04 -23.20
C THR A 226 9.63 -0.58 -22.91
N ASP A 227 8.89 -1.02 -23.93
CA ASP A 227 7.61 -1.72 -23.72
C ASP A 227 7.80 -3.22 -23.50
N GLN A 228 8.93 -3.76 -23.94
CA GLN A 228 9.20 -5.19 -23.88
C GLN A 228 9.48 -5.60 -22.44
N VAL A 229 8.50 -6.30 -21.87
CA VAL A 229 8.61 -6.97 -20.57
C VAL A 229 8.42 -8.45 -20.80
N ALA A 230 9.43 -9.24 -20.45
CA ALA A 230 9.38 -10.69 -20.55
C ALA A 230 8.12 -11.25 -19.88
N ARG A 231 7.48 -12.23 -20.52
CA ARG A 231 6.34 -12.93 -19.94
C ARG A 231 6.86 -14.01 -19.01
N LEU A 232 6.51 -13.91 -17.73
CA LEU A 232 6.79 -14.96 -16.74
C LEU A 232 5.49 -15.68 -16.38
N ALA A 233 5.58 -16.99 -16.13
CA ALA A 233 4.49 -17.69 -15.48
C ALA A 233 4.35 -17.17 -14.04
N PRO A 234 3.13 -16.89 -13.56
CA PRO A 234 2.92 -16.53 -12.16
C PRO A 234 3.23 -17.74 -11.28
N ALA A 235 4.33 -17.68 -10.53
CA ALA A 235 4.54 -18.58 -9.40
C ALA A 235 3.75 -18.04 -8.20
N ASP A 236 3.02 -18.87 -7.47
CA ASP A 236 2.37 -18.44 -6.23
C ASP A 236 3.46 -18.18 -5.17
N PRO A 237 3.63 -16.95 -4.67
CA PRO A 237 4.61 -16.64 -3.63
C PRO A 237 4.23 -17.25 -2.26
N GLY A 238 3.06 -17.89 -2.18
CA GLY A 238 2.53 -18.50 -0.97
C GLY A 238 1.89 -17.48 -0.04
N TRP A 239 1.77 -17.88 1.23
CA TRP A 239 1.15 -17.10 2.30
C TRP A 239 2.06 -17.08 3.53
N PRO A 240 1.99 -16.05 4.38
CA PRO A 240 2.77 -16.03 5.60
C PRO A 240 2.16 -17.05 6.58
N GLN A 241 2.99 -17.78 7.32
CA GLN A 241 2.50 -18.71 8.33
C GLN A 241 2.35 -18.00 9.67
N LEU A 242 1.18 -18.08 10.30
CA LEU A 242 0.94 -17.59 11.66
C LEU A 242 0.48 -18.74 12.56
N GLN A 243 1.04 -18.82 13.75
CA GLN A 243 0.75 -19.89 14.71
C GLN A 243 0.84 -19.33 16.13
N ARG A 244 0.57 -20.18 17.14
CA ARG A 244 0.75 -19.77 18.53
C ARG A 244 2.16 -19.22 18.76
N GLY A 245 2.24 -18.07 19.43
CA GLY A 245 3.48 -17.34 19.66
C GLY A 245 3.81 -16.29 18.58
N SER A 246 3.19 -16.36 17.39
CA SER A 246 3.27 -15.26 16.41
C SER A 246 2.74 -13.95 17.00
N ARG A 247 3.36 -12.83 16.63
CA ARG A 247 3.03 -11.49 17.12
C ARG A 247 3.04 -10.46 16.00
N GLY A 248 2.48 -9.28 16.28
CA GLY A 248 2.53 -8.10 15.42
C GLY A 248 1.30 -7.93 14.53
N ASP A 249 1.38 -6.99 13.61
CA ASP A 249 0.29 -6.54 12.75
C ASP A 249 -0.28 -7.65 11.85
N PRO A 250 0.50 -8.61 11.30
CA PRO A 250 -0.08 -9.77 10.61
C PRO A 250 -1.07 -10.56 11.48
N VAL A 251 -0.79 -10.65 12.78
CA VAL A 251 -1.70 -11.28 13.75
C VAL A 251 -2.89 -10.39 14.04
N VAL A 252 -2.70 -9.07 14.18
CA VAL A 252 -3.82 -8.12 14.29
C VAL A 252 -4.78 -8.26 13.10
N GLN A 253 -4.24 -8.32 11.88
CA GLN A 253 -5.01 -8.51 10.65
C GLN A 253 -5.76 -9.85 10.67
N ALA A 254 -5.10 -10.95 11.01
CA ALA A 254 -5.74 -12.26 11.12
C ALA A 254 -6.89 -12.23 12.14
N GLN A 255 -6.67 -11.62 13.31
CA GLN A 255 -7.67 -11.51 14.37
C GLN A 255 -8.86 -10.62 13.95
N GLN A 256 -8.62 -9.51 13.27
CA GLN A 256 -9.69 -8.66 12.72
C GLN A 256 -10.53 -9.42 11.68
N LEU A 257 -9.90 -10.22 10.83
CA LEU A 257 -10.61 -11.08 9.87
C LEU A 257 -11.41 -12.19 10.58
N LEU A 258 -10.87 -12.79 11.65
CA LEU A 258 -11.57 -13.79 12.45
C LEU A 258 -12.82 -13.21 13.10
N VAL A 259 -12.70 -12.04 13.74
CA VAL A 259 -13.84 -11.31 14.30
C VAL A 259 -14.85 -10.98 13.20
N ALA A 260 -14.41 -10.46 12.05
CA ALA A 260 -15.30 -10.18 10.92
C ALA A 260 -15.99 -11.45 10.37
N ALA A 261 -15.36 -12.61 10.50
CA ALA A 261 -15.91 -13.91 10.14
C ALA A 261 -16.90 -14.48 11.20
N GLY A 262 -17.07 -13.81 12.33
CA GLY A 262 -18.01 -14.17 13.41
C GLY A 262 -17.37 -14.95 14.57
N TYR A 263 -16.05 -14.90 14.75
CA TYR A 263 -15.35 -15.49 15.89
C TYR A 263 -15.13 -14.43 16.98
N ASP A 264 -16.21 -13.97 17.62
CA ASP A 264 -16.23 -12.78 18.49
C ASP A 264 -15.42 -12.95 19.80
N ALA A 265 -15.09 -14.19 20.19
CA ALA A 265 -14.21 -14.47 21.31
C ALA A 265 -12.73 -14.06 21.06
N VAL A 266 -12.36 -13.85 19.79
CA VAL A 266 -11.03 -13.39 19.40
C VAL A 266 -10.89 -11.88 19.67
N LYS A 267 -9.80 -11.48 20.31
CA LYS A 267 -9.43 -10.07 20.49
C LYS A 267 -8.29 -9.72 19.54
N ALA A 268 -8.41 -8.62 18.81
CA ALA A 268 -7.36 -8.12 17.92
C ALA A 268 -6.26 -7.40 18.71
N ASN A 269 -5.44 -8.16 19.44
CA ASN A 269 -4.37 -7.67 20.30
C ASN A 269 -2.95 -7.92 19.72
N GLY A 270 -2.85 -8.54 18.54
CA GLY A 270 -1.58 -8.82 17.89
C GLY A 270 -0.78 -9.95 18.55
N ILE A 271 -1.41 -10.78 19.39
CA ILE A 271 -0.81 -11.97 20.01
C ILE A 271 -1.61 -13.20 19.60
N PHE A 272 -0.97 -14.13 18.89
CA PHE A 272 -1.61 -15.35 18.46
C PHE A 272 -1.60 -16.35 19.62
N GLY A 273 -2.65 -16.29 20.45
CA GLY A 273 -2.86 -17.20 21.58
C GLY A 273 -3.91 -18.29 21.31
N ASP A 274 -4.29 -19.03 22.34
CA ASP A 274 -5.17 -20.21 22.21
C ASP A 274 -6.54 -19.90 21.60
N ARG A 275 -7.13 -18.75 21.92
CA ARG A 275 -8.41 -18.32 21.30
C ARG A 275 -8.28 -18.10 19.79
N THR A 276 -7.14 -17.56 19.35
CA THR A 276 -6.88 -17.37 17.91
C THR A 276 -6.68 -18.72 17.23
N ALA A 277 -5.88 -19.61 17.85
CA ALA A 277 -5.66 -20.97 17.34
C ALA A 277 -6.95 -21.80 17.27
N ALA A 278 -7.82 -21.71 18.29
CA ALA A 278 -9.11 -22.37 18.30
C ALA A 278 -10.04 -21.86 17.19
N ALA A 279 -10.06 -20.54 16.94
CA ALA A 279 -10.84 -19.97 15.85
C ALA A 279 -10.30 -20.41 14.47
N VAL A 280 -8.98 -20.55 14.31
CA VAL A 280 -8.37 -21.11 13.10
C VAL A 280 -8.74 -22.58 12.91
N ARG A 281 -8.68 -23.40 13.96
CA ARG A 281 -9.15 -24.80 13.93
C ARG A 281 -10.60 -24.91 13.48
N ALA A 282 -11.49 -24.08 14.03
CA ALA A 282 -12.89 -24.06 13.63
C ALA A 282 -13.09 -23.66 12.15
N ILE A 283 -12.21 -22.82 11.58
CA ILE A 283 -12.22 -22.53 10.13
C ILE A 283 -11.76 -23.75 9.32
N GLN A 284 -10.69 -24.40 9.78
CA GLN A 284 -10.11 -25.57 9.11
C GLN A 284 -11.11 -26.72 9.08
N GLU A 285 -11.70 -27.07 10.22
CA GLU A 285 -12.74 -28.09 10.37
C GLU A 285 -13.95 -27.77 9.48
N GLY A 286 -14.43 -26.53 9.48
CA GLY A 286 -15.53 -26.08 8.63
C GLY A 286 -15.25 -26.11 7.12
N ARG A 287 -14.03 -26.48 6.70
CA ARG A 287 -13.62 -26.67 5.30
C ARG A 287 -12.95 -28.01 5.04
N ASN A 288 -13.04 -28.97 5.97
CA ASN A 288 -12.38 -30.27 5.86
C ASN A 288 -10.86 -30.15 5.63
N LEU A 289 -10.24 -29.12 6.21
CA LEU A 289 -8.78 -28.97 6.26
C LEU A 289 -8.25 -29.59 7.56
N PRO A 290 -6.98 -30.03 7.61
CA PRO A 290 -6.35 -30.46 8.85
C PRO A 290 -6.45 -29.38 9.94
N SER A 291 -6.95 -29.75 11.11
CA SER A 291 -7.20 -28.85 12.26
C SER A 291 -5.92 -28.54 13.04
N THR A 292 -4.92 -27.94 12.38
CA THR A 292 -3.60 -27.65 12.95
C THR A 292 -3.61 -26.44 13.91
N GLY A 293 -4.58 -25.54 13.75
CA GLY A 293 -4.59 -24.23 14.41
C GLY A 293 -3.52 -23.26 13.91
N VAL A 294 -2.82 -23.61 12.82
CA VAL A 294 -1.85 -22.77 12.10
C VAL A 294 -2.56 -22.12 10.92
N LEU A 295 -2.44 -20.81 10.79
CA LEU A 295 -2.94 -20.06 9.65
C LEU A 295 -1.86 -20.08 8.54
N ASP A 296 -2.15 -20.84 7.49
CA ASP A 296 -1.24 -21.25 6.41
C ASP A 296 -1.85 -21.00 5.02
N GLY A 297 -1.16 -21.48 3.97
CA GLY A 297 -1.59 -21.28 2.59
C GLY A 297 -2.98 -21.86 2.25
N ALA A 298 -3.43 -22.90 2.96
CA ALA A 298 -4.75 -23.47 2.76
C ALA A 298 -5.85 -22.71 3.50
N SER A 299 -5.56 -22.19 4.70
CA SER A 299 -6.53 -21.56 5.59
C SER A 299 -6.67 -20.04 5.40
N TRP A 300 -5.62 -19.34 4.94
CA TRP A 300 -5.70 -17.90 4.62
C TRP A 300 -6.79 -17.55 3.59
N PRO A 301 -6.87 -18.20 2.41
CA PRO A 301 -7.91 -17.93 1.43
C PRO A 301 -9.32 -18.16 1.99
N VAL A 302 -9.48 -19.18 2.84
CA VAL A 302 -10.75 -19.47 3.50
C VAL A 302 -11.16 -18.33 4.43
N LEU A 303 -10.24 -17.88 5.29
CA LEU A 303 -10.48 -16.79 6.24
C LEU A 303 -10.88 -15.50 5.51
N LEU A 304 -10.10 -15.10 4.50
CA LEU A 304 -10.36 -13.90 3.70
C LEU A 304 -11.75 -13.96 3.05
N ARG A 305 -12.11 -15.09 2.44
CA ARG A 305 -13.42 -15.27 1.81
C ARG A 305 -14.56 -15.21 2.83
N LYS A 306 -14.41 -15.86 3.99
CA LYS A 306 -15.44 -15.88 5.04
C LYS A 306 -15.68 -14.48 5.61
N ALA A 307 -14.61 -13.75 5.93
CA ALA A 307 -14.68 -12.37 6.40
C ALA A 307 -15.30 -11.44 5.33
N GLY A 308 -14.83 -11.52 4.08
CA GLY A 308 -15.33 -10.71 2.97
C GLY A 308 -16.81 -10.91 2.71
N ALA A 309 -17.29 -12.16 2.69
CA ALA A 309 -18.71 -12.47 2.51
C ALA A 309 -19.60 -11.89 3.64
N LYS A 310 -19.14 -11.96 4.89
CA LYS A 310 -19.86 -11.37 6.04
C LYS A 310 -19.89 -9.85 5.96
N ILE A 311 -18.78 -9.20 5.62
CA ILE A 311 -18.71 -7.75 5.44
C ILE A 311 -19.65 -7.29 4.32
N ALA A 312 -19.63 -7.96 3.16
CA ALA A 312 -20.50 -7.62 2.03
C ALA A 312 -21.99 -7.71 2.40
N ARG A 313 -22.41 -8.78 3.08
CA ARG A 313 -23.79 -8.94 3.56
C ARG A 313 -24.20 -7.85 4.54
N ARG A 314 -23.30 -7.46 5.46
CA ARG A 314 -23.54 -6.37 6.41
C ARG A 314 -23.74 -5.04 5.69
N ASN A 315 -22.86 -4.72 4.74
CA ASN A 315 -22.93 -3.46 3.98
C ASN A 315 -24.20 -3.39 3.13
N ALA A 316 -24.60 -4.49 2.48
CA ALA A 316 -25.84 -4.56 1.72
C ALA A 316 -27.08 -4.32 2.60
N ARG A 317 -27.08 -4.82 3.85
CA ARG A 317 -28.15 -4.57 4.82
C ARG A 317 -28.23 -3.10 5.20
N ILE A 318 -27.10 -2.48 5.53
CA ILE A 318 -27.03 -1.04 5.89
C ILE A 318 -27.52 -0.17 4.74
N ALA A 319 -27.09 -0.45 3.50
CA ALA A 319 -27.52 0.30 2.33
C ALA A 319 -29.04 0.22 2.13
N ARG A 320 -29.64 -0.97 2.23
CA ARG A 320 -31.10 -1.16 2.13
C ARG A 320 -31.85 -0.39 3.23
N SER A 321 -31.35 -0.41 4.46
CA SER A 321 -31.95 0.35 5.56
C SER A 321 -31.91 1.85 5.32
N ALA A 322 -30.77 2.40 4.85
CA ALA A 322 -30.65 3.83 4.55
C ALA A 322 -31.60 4.30 3.42
N THR A 323 -31.81 3.46 2.39
CA THR A 323 -32.77 3.76 1.31
C THR A 323 -34.22 3.73 1.79
N ALA A 324 -34.55 2.90 2.79
CA ALA A 324 -35.89 2.82 3.35
C ALA A 324 -36.23 4.03 4.24
N THR A 325 -35.26 4.59 4.97
CA THR A 325 -35.47 5.76 5.84
C THR A 325 -35.53 7.09 5.07
N GLY A 326 -34.88 7.20 3.90
CA GLY A 326 -34.89 8.41 3.06
C GLY A 326 -36.10 8.55 2.13
N ARG A 327 -37.06 7.62 2.18
CA ARG A 327 -38.34 7.67 1.44
C ARG A 327 -39.54 8.06 2.33
N ARG A 328 -39.29 8.50 3.56
CA ARG A 328 -40.30 9.02 4.49
C ARG A 328 -40.11 10.50 4.72
#